data_AF-A0A816HTB5-F1
#
_entry.id   AF-A0A816HTB5-F1
#
_cell.length_a   1.000
_cell.length_b   1.000
_cell.length_c   1.000
_cell.angle_alpha   90.00
_cell.angle_beta   90.00
_cell.angle_gamma   90.00
#
_symmetry.space_group_name_H-M   'P 1'
#
loop_
_entity.id
_entity.type
_entity.pdbx_description
1 polymer ?
#
loop_
_entity_poly.entity_id
_entity_poly.type
_entity_poly.pdbx_seq_one_letter_code
_entity_poly.pdbx_strand_id
1 'polypeptide(L)'
;EHWIEDYEMGNVTEFEDTIDQILKDIMPLYEQLHAYVRGRLCSKYPNRFDCDGPIPAHILGNMWAQTWHDRLDDVTPYPDTPLVNITDVLI
;
A
#
# COMPACT_ATOMS: atom_id res chain seq x y z
N GLU A 1 28.25 4.01 1.04
CA GLU A 1 27.42 3.73 2.24
C GLU A 1 27.38 2.21 2.43
N HIS A 2 27.60 1.69 3.64
CA HIS A 2 27.81 0.25 3.81
C HIS A 2 26.57 -0.62 3.54
N TRP A 3 25.36 -0.08 3.69
CA TRP A 3 24.12 -0.84 3.50
C TRP A 3 23.80 -1.15 2.02
N ILE A 4 24.43 -0.44 1.08
CA ILE A 4 24.25 -0.63 -0.37
C ILE A 4 25.21 -1.71 -0.91
N GLU A 5 26.30 -2.01 -0.19
CA GLU A 5 27.39 -2.88 -0.65
C GLU A 5 26.89 -4.28 -1.03
N ASP A 6 25.86 -4.80 -0.35
CA ASP A 6 25.25 -6.11 -0.60
C ASP A 6 24.65 -6.26 -2.02
N TYR A 7 24.38 -5.15 -2.71
CA TYR A 7 23.82 -5.16 -4.07
C TYR A 7 24.89 -5.21 -5.17
N GLU A 8 26.17 -5.14 -4.79
CA GLU A 8 27.33 -5.22 -5.70
C GLU A 8 27.27 -4.23 -6.89
N MET A 9 26.49 -3.15 -6.76
CA MET A 9 26.41 -2.09 -7.77
C MET A 9 27.64 -1.19 -7.65
N GLY A 10 28.32 -0.95 -8.77
CA GLY A 10 29.67 -0.38 -8.79
C GLY A 10 29.79 1.04 -8.23
N ASN A 11 28.67 1.76 -8.09
CA ASN A 11 28.60 3.04 -7.40
C ASN A 11 27.21 3.28 -6.78
N VAL A 12 27.14 4.17 -5.79
CA VAL A 12 25.89 4.52 -5.07
C VAL A 12 24.86 5.17 -6.00
N THR A 13 25.30 5.99 -6.95
CA THR A 13 24.42 6.71 -7.87
C THR A 13 23.62 5.77 -8.77
N GLU A 14 24.24 4.70 -9.27
CA GLU A 14 23.60 3.68 -10.09
C GLU A 14 22.50 2.94 -9.33
N PHE A 15 22.73 2.66 -8.04
CA PHE A 15 21.72 2.07 -7.17
C PHE A 15 20.53 3.02 -6.97
N GLU A 16 20.79 4.27 -6.58
CA GLU A 16 19.75 5.29 -6.37
C GLU A 16 18.92 5.53 -7.64
N ASP A 17 19.58 5.71 -8.80
CA ASP A 17 18.93 5.90 -10.09
C ASP A 17 18.04 4.70 -10.47
N THR A 18 18.50 3.48 -10.16
CA THR A 18 17.74 2.26 -10.40
C THR A 18 16.48 2.21 -9.53
N ILE A 19 16.60 2.50 -8.23
CA ILE A 19 15.45 2.55 -7.31
C ILE A 19 14.46 3.63 -7.74
N ASP A 20 14.94 4.81 -8.11
CA ASP A 20 14.11 5.91 -8.61
C ASP A 20 13.34 5.52 -9.88
N GLN A 21 13.98 4.78 -10.80
CA GLN A 21 13.32 4.30 -12.01
C GLN A 21 12.23 3.27 -11.68
N ILE A 22 12.51 2.31 -10.79
CA ILE A 22 11.51 1.33 -10.34
C ILE A 22 10.33 2.03 -9.67
N LEU A 23 10.59 3.03 -8.82
CA LEU A 23 9.53 3.80 -8.16
C LEU A 23 8.66 4.55 -9.17
N LYS A 24 9.26 5.16 -10.20
CA LYS A 24 8.53 5.81 -11.30
C LYS A 24 7.66 4.82 -12.06
N ASP A 25 8.15 3.61 -12.32
CA ASP A 25 7.42 2.58 -13.05
C ASP A 25 6.21 2.05 -12.24
N ILE A 26 6.32 1.99 -10.91
CA ILE A 26 5.25 1.55 -10.00
C ILE A 26 4.23 2.67 -9.73
N MET A 27 4.64 3.94 -9.80
CA MET A 27 3.82 5.10 -9.40
C MET A 27 2.41 5.11 -10.01
N PRO A 28 2.20 4.84 -11.32
CA PRO A 28 0.85 4.85 -11.90
C PRO A 28 -0.10 3.83 -11.27
N LEU A 29 0.41 2.65 -10.89
CA LEU A 29 -0.37 1.64 -10.19
C LEU A 29 -0.65 2.07 -8.74
N TYR A 30 0.36 2.60 -8.06
CA TYR A 30 0.22 3.10 -6.69
C TYR A 30 -0.82 4.21 -6.60
N GLU A 31 -0.84 5.16 -7.53
CA GLU A 31 -1.81 6.26 -7.55
C GLU A 31 -3.24 5.76 -7.71
N GLN A 32 -3.49 4.78 -8.59
CA GLN A 32 -4.81 4.16 -8.76
C GLN A 32 -5.25 3.43 -7.50
N LEU A 33 -4.36 2.65 -6.88
CA LEU A 33 -4.63 1.95 -5.63
C LEU A 33 -4.89 2.94 -4.49
N HIS A 34 -4.06 3.97 -4.35
CA HIS A 34 -4.19 5.02 -3.35
C HIS A 34 -5.53 5.75 -3.50
N ALA A 35 -5.90 6.15 -4.73
CA ALA A 35 -7.18 6.80 -5.00
C ALA A 35 -8.38 5.91 -4.66
N TYR A 36 -8.32 4.62 -5.02
CA TYR A 36 -9.36 3.64 -4.70
C TYR A 36 -9.54 3.49 -3.18
N VAL A 37 -8.44 3.25 -2.46
CA VAL A 37 -8.45 3.09 -1.00
C VAL A 37 -8.95 4.36 -0.31
N ARG A 38 -8.49 5.54 -0.75
CA ARG A 38 -8.97 6.83 -0.25
C ARG A 38 -10.48 6.97 -0.42
N GLY A 39 -11.02 6.65 -1.58
CA GLY A 39 -12.46 6.70 -1.85
C GLY A 39 -13.29 5.79 -0.93
N ARG A 40 -12.81 4.56 -0.70
CA ARG A 40 -13.42 3.62 0.24
C ARG A 40 -13.39 4.13 1.68
N LEU A 41 -12.24 4.63 2.13
CA LEU A 41 -12.08 5.20 3.49
C LEU A 41 -12.91 6.47 3.68
N CYS A 42 -13.04 7.32 2.66
CA CYS A 42 -13.92 8.49 2.69
C CYS A 42 -15.38 8.12 2.88
N SER A 43 -15.82 7.05 2.20
CA SER A 43 -17.18 6.52 2.36
C SER A 43 -17.41 5.98 3.78
N LYS A 44 -16.39 5.34 4.38
CA LYS A 44 -16.45 4.80 5.75
C LYS A 44 -16.36 5.88 6.83
N TYR A 45 -15.58 6.94 6.60
CA TYR A 45 -15.30 8.01 7.56
C TYR A 45 -15.69 9.38 7.01
N PRO A 46 -16.98 9.64 6.75
CA PRO A 46 -17.43 10.89 6.15
C PRO A 46 -17.07 12.10 7.02
N ASN A 47 -16.56 13.16 6.38
CA ASN A 47 -16.15 14.42 7.02
C ASN A 47 -15.07 14.29 8.10
N ARG A 48 -14.30 13.19 8.11
CA ARG A 48 -13.19 13.01 9.07
C ARG A 48 -11.83 13.43 8.54
N PHE A 49 -11.67 13.50 7.22
CA PHE A 49 -10.48 13.98 6.53
C PHE A 49 -10.84 14.49 5.13
N ASP A 50 -9.91 15.20 4.50
CA ASP A 50 -10.08 15.71 3.14
C ASP A 50 -9.97 14.56 2.12
N CYS A 51 -11.04 14.32 1.37
CA CYS A 51 -11.13 13.25 0.38
C CYS A 51 -10.33 13.51 -0.89
N ASP A 52 -9.95 14.77 -1.14
CA ASP A 52 -9.08 15.15 -2.25
C ASP A 52 -7.61 15.22 -1.82
N GLY A 53 -7.35 15.22 -0.51
CA GLY A 53 -6.02 15.25 0.10
C GLY A 53 -5.37 13.87 0.34
N PRO A 54 -4.21 13.83 1.04
CA PRO A 54 -3.54 12.59 1.42
C PRO A 54 -4.36 11.77 2.43
N ILE A 55 -4.18 10.45 2.44
CA ILE A 55 -4.78 9.59 3.47
C ILE A 55 -4.05 9.81 4.81
N PRO A 56 -4.75 10.08 5.92
CA PRO A 56 -4.11 10.17 7.23
C PRO A 56 -3.44 8.85 7.66
N ALA A 57 -2.19 8.90 8.12
CA ALA A 57 -1.42 7.69 8.44
C ALA A 57 -2.10 6.75 9.47
N HIS A 58 -2.73 7.33 10.50
CA HIS A 58 -3.35 6.58 11.61
C HIS A 58 -4.60 5.77 11.21
N ILE A 59 -5.11 5.89 9.98
CA ILE A 59 -6.28 5.13 9.50
C ILE A 59 -5.92 4.02 8.51
N LEU A 60 -4.63 3.71 8.35
CA LEU A 60 -4.15 2.73 7.36
C LEU A 60 -3.84 1.33 7.93
N GLY A 61 -4.24 1.04 9.17
CA GLY A 61 -4.07 -0.29 9.78
C GLY A 61 -3.14 -0.23 10.97
N ASN A 62 -1.83 -0.20 10.69
CA ASN A 62 -0.78 -0.16 11.70
C ASN A 62 -0.26 1.26 11.98
N MET A 63 0.51 1.40 13.07
CA MET A 63 1.02 2.68 13.59
C MET A 63 1.84 3.49 12.56
N TRP A 64 2.49 2.82 11.61
CA TRP A 64 3.37 3.46 10.62
C TRP A 64 2.79 3.44 9.21
N ALA A 65 1.58 2.93 9.02
CA ALA A 65 0.96 2.75 7.70
C ALA A 65 1.81 1.94 6.70
N GLN A 66 2.74 1.11 7.19
CA GLN A 66 3.68 0.35 6.36
C GLN A 66 2.98 -0.67 5.44
N THR A 67 1.82 -1.16 5.88
CA THR A 67 0.99 -2.12 5.15
C THR A 67 -0.47 -1.81 5.44
N TRP A 68 -1.35 -2.09 4.49
CA TRP A 68 -2.78 -1.76 4.58
C TRP A 68 -3.68 -3.00 4.71
N HIS A 69 -3.10 -4.16 5.02
CA HIS A 69 -3.82 -5.43 5.07
C HIS A 69 -4.94 -5.45 6.13
N ASP A 70 -4.73 -4.75 7.25
CA ASP A 70 -5.76 -4.57 8.30
C ASP A 70 -7.00 -3.79 7.82
N ARG A 71 -6.96 -3.22 6.61
CA ARG A 71 -8.08 -2.50 5.98
C ARG A 71 -8.74 -3.28 4.85
N LEU A 72 -8.40 -4.55 4.65
CA LEU A 72 -8.98 -5.39 3.59
C LEU A 72 -10.51 -5.41 3.64
N ASP A 73 -11.11 -5.52 4.82
CA ASP A 73 -12.58 -5.52 4.97
C ASP A 73 -13.23 -4.23 4.45
N ASP A 74 -12.52 -3.10 4.56
CA ASP A 74 -13.02 -1.79 4.14
C ASP A 74 -12.92 -1.58 2.63
N VAL A 75 -11.88 -2.16 2.03
CA VAL A 75 -11.51 -1.92 0.63
C VAL A 75 -11.82 -3.11 -0.27
N THR A 76 -12.40 -4.20 0.25
CA THR A 76 -12.79 -5.36 -0.57
C THR A 76 -13.87 -4.94 -1.59
N PRO A 77 -13.63 -5.12 -2.91
CA PRO A 77 -14.58 -4.71 -3.94
C PRO A 77 -15.90 -5.50 -3.92
N TYR A 78 -15.83 -6.79 -3.62
CA TYR A 78 -16.95 -7.73 -3.64
C TYR A 78 -17.08 -8.44 -2.28
N PRO A 79 -17.63 -7.78 -1.25
CA PRO A 79 -17.63 -8.31 0.12
C PRO A 79 -18.45 -9.59 0.28
N ASP A 80 -19.44 -9.82 -0.59
CA ASP A 80 -20.28 -11.02 -0.57
C ASP A 80 -19.57 -12.26 -1.13
N THR A 81 -18.38 -12.11 -1.73
CA THR A 81 -17.58 -13.23 -2.25
C THR A 81 -16.42 -13.51 -1.28
N PRO A 82 -16.54 -14.53 -0.41
CA PRO A 82 -15.50 -14.81 0.58
C PRO A 82 -14.20 -15.26 -0.10
N LEU A 83 -13.07 -14.86 0.49
CA LEU A 83 -11.76 -15.37 0.10
C LEU A 83 -11.67 -16.87 0.41
N VAL A 84 -10.88 -17.59 -0.40
CA VAL A 84 -10.63 -19.01 -0.19
C VAL A 84 -9.91 -19.19 1.15
N ASN A 85 -10.54 -19.93 2.07
CA ASN A 85 -9.99 -20.33 3.35
C ASN A 85 -10.13 -21.85 3.50
N ILE A 86 -9.01 -22.55 3.65
CA ILE A 86 -8.94 -24.02 3.73
C ILE A 86 -8.63 -24.52 5.15
N THR A 87 -8.57 -23.64 6.15
CA THR A 87 -8.21 -24.02 7.52
C THR A 87 -9.09 -25.14 8.05
N ASP A 88 -10.40 -25.11 7.80
CA ASP A 88 -11.35 -26.14 8.25
C ASP A 88 -11.15 -27.51 7.56
N VAL A 89 -10.44 -27.56 6.43
CA VAL A 89 -10.13 -28.81 5.71
C VAL A 89 -8.84 -29.45 6.22
N LEU A 90 -7.97 -28.66 6.87
CA LEU A 90 -6.67 -29.10 7.37
C LEU A 90 -6.68 -29.54 8.83
N ILE A 91 -7.79 -29.33 9.54
CA ILE A 91 -8.01 -29.70 10.95
C ILE A 91 -8.82 -30.99 11.01
#